data_AF-A0A972GA77-F1
#
_entry.id   AF-A0A972GA77-F1
#
_cell.length_a   1.000
_cell.length_b   1.000
_cell.length_c   1.000
_cell.angle_alpha   90.00
_cell.angle_beta   90.00
_cell.angle_gamma   90.00
#
_symmetry.space_group_name_H-M   'P 1'
#
loop_
_entity.id
_entity.type
_entity.pdbx_description
1 polymer ?
#
loop_
_entity_poly.entity_id
_entity_poly.type
_entity_poly.pdbx_seq_one_letter_code
_entity_poly.pdbx_strand_id
1 'polypeptide(L)'
;MNQVAKANRRLWKSAQLYIGFHTDPQGNVRNQPKVWPPKNANATIHGDPKVQEAFLEVRAEDRSTTRDVQIKLQSDKIVLRRDSDDIGWEGIVVEDDSVAIRVNGAWVRVKVDGAITRQTDEDTTYIEADGSILKMTEYAEAMMSGDGVELSRRTPDNIAAITEDGVVARSKDR
;
A
#
# COMPACT_ATOMS: atom_id res chain seq x y z
N MET A 1 8.47 5.75 34.57
CA MET A 1 7.57 4.60 34.35
C MET A 1 6.73 4.89 33.12
N ASN A 2 6.79 3.97 32.16
CA ASN A 2 5.89 3.69 31.03
C ASN A 2 6.77 2.84 30.09
N GLN A 3 7.17 1.60 30.37
CA GLN A 3 6.40 0.43 30.81
C GLN A 3 5.08 0.16 30.08
N VAL A 4 4.74 0.98 29.08
CA VAL A 4 4.10 0.47 27.86
C VAL A 4 5.25 0.22 26.92
N ALA A 5 5.99 -0.84 27.22
CA ALA A 5 7.02 -1.34 26.32
C ALA A 5 6.39 -1.43 24.93
N LYS A 6 7.14 -0.97 23.92
CA LYS A 6 7.13 -1.58 22.59
C LYS A 6 7.19 -3.09 22.80
N ALA A 7 6.04 -3.70 23.02
CA ALA A 7 5.86 -5.09 22.78
C ALA A 7 6.06 -5.17 21.28
N ASN A 8 7.30 -5.46 20.86
CA ASN A 8 7.54 -6.33 19.72
C ASN A 8 6.73 -7.58 20.02
N ARG A 9 5.41 -7.49 19.78
CA ARG A 9 4.47 -8.56 20.04
C ARG A 9 4.88 -9.54 18.98
N ARG A 10 5.58 -10.58 19.41
CA ARG A 10 6.06 -11.66 18.55
C ARG A 10 4.81 -12.36 18.04
N LEU A 11 4.18 -11.80 17.01
CA LEU A 11 2.87 -12.26 16.57
C LEU A 11 3.04 -13.66 15.99
N TRP A 12 4.09 -13.89 15.19
CA TRP A 12 4.25 -15.13 14.40
C TRP A 12 5.54 -15.85 14.81
N LYS A 13 5.46 -17.19 14.94
CA LYS A 13 6.58 -18.06 15.38
C LYS A 13 7.03 -19.05 14.30
N SER A 14 6.14 -19.40 13.38
CA SER A 14 6.40 -20.39 12.33
C SER A 14 5.43 -20.22 11.17
N ALA A 15 5.81 -20.69 10.00
CA ALA A 15 4.95 -20.83 8.83
C ALA A 15 4.87 -22.30 8.40
N GLN A 16 3.72 -22.70 7.85
CA GLN A 16 3.48 -24.00 7.24
C GLN A 16 2.78 -23.76 5.91
N LEU A 17 3.33 -24.32 4.82
CA LEU A 17 2.66 -24.32 3.53
C LEU A 17 1.61 -25.43 3.48
N TYR A 18 0.44 -25.11 2.95
CA TYR A 18 -0.62 -26.04 2.63
C TYR A 18 -1.01 -25.91 1.15
N ILE A 19 -1.24 -27.04 0.48
CA ILE A 19 -1.73 -27.10 -0.89
C ILE A 19 -3.18 -27.61 -0.86
N GLY A 20 -4.09 -26.86 -1.47
CA GLY A 20 -5.49 -27.24 -1.63
C GLY A 20 -5.75 -27.86 -3.00
N PHE A 21 -6.31 -29.06 -3.03
CA PHE A 21 -6.69 -29.75 -4.27
C PHE A 21 -8.21 -29.71 -4.47
N HIS A 22 -8.66 -28.98 -5.48
CA HIS A 22 -10.08 -28.85 -5.82
C HIS A 22 -10.62 -30.02 -6.64
N THR A 23 -9.76 -30.85 -7.23
CA THR A 23 -10.14 -32.02 -8.04
C THR A 23 -9.53 -33.31 -7.50
N ASP A 24 -10.28 -34.41 -7.56
CA ASP A 24 -9.79 -35.74 -7.18
C ASP A 24 -8.92 -36.40 -8.28
N PRO A 25 -8.22 -37.52 -7.96
CA PRO A 25 -7.42 -38.23 -8.95
C PRO A 25 -8.23 -38.77 -10.15
N GLN A 26 -9.56 -38.82 -10.05
CA GLN A 26 -10.48 -39.22 -11.11
C GLN A 26 -11.02 -38.00 -11.90
N GLY A 27 -10.62 -36.78 -11.54
CA GLY A 27 -11.02 -35.54 -12.20
C GLY A 27 -12.30 -34.90 -11.65
N ASN A 28 -12.95 -35.47 -10.63
CA ASN A 28 -14.17 -34.89 -10.08
C ASN A 28 -13.88 -33.65 -9.24
N VAL A 29 -14.68 -32.60 -9.40
CA VAL A 29 -14.60 -31.38 -8.60
C VAL A 29 -15.14 -31.65 -7.20
N ARG A 30 -14.39 -31.20 -6.18
CA ARG A 30 -14.79 -31.30 -4.77
C ARG A 30 -15.55 -30.06 -4.33
N ASN A 31 -16.52 -30.25 -3.44
CA ASN A 31 -17.21 -29.14 -2.76
C ASN A 31 -16.28 -28.36 -1.80
N GLN A 32 -15.25 -29.03 -1.26
CA GLN A 32 -14.20 -28.40 -0.46
C GLN A 32 -12.84 -28.93 -0.90
N PRO A 33 -11.80 -28.07 -0.97
CA PRO A 33 -10.47 -28.50 -1.37
C PRO A 33 -9.91 -29.49 -0.35
N LYS A 34 -9.29 -30.58 -0.84
CA LYS A 34 -8.49 -31.44 0.03
C LYS A 34 -7.20 -30.70 0.36
N VAL A 35 -7.00 -30.38 1.63
CA VAL A 35 -5.81 -29.68 2.12
C VAL A 35 -4.71 -30.68 2.45
N TRP A 36 -3.50 -30.46 1.96
CA TRP A 36 -2.35 -31.32 2.20
C TRP A 36 -1.07 -30.48 2.43
N PRO A 37 -0.34 -30.71 3.54
CA PRO A 37 0.96 -30.09 3.77
C PRO A 37 2.07 -30.92 3.10
N PRO A 38 2.92 -30.32 2.26
CA PRO A 38 4.09 -31.02 1.74
C PRO A 38 5.07 -31.39 2.86
N LYS A 39 5.81 -32.49 2.66
CA LYS A 39 6.83 -32.94 3.62
C LYS A 39 7.90 -31.85 3.77
N ASN A 40 8.22 -31.49 5.02
CA ASN A 40 9.20 -30.46 5.38
C ASN A 40 8.88 -29.04 4.90
N ALA A 41 7.62 -28.72 4.59
CA ALA A 41 7.23 -27.37 4.18
C ALA A 41 6.89 -26.46 5.37
N ASN A 42 7.66 -26.56 6.46
CA ASN A 42 7.54 -25.74 7.65
C ASN A 42 8.85 -24.99 7.92
N ALA A 43 8.72 -23.82 8.56
CA ALA A 43 9.86 -23.02 8.97
C ALA A 43 9.57 -22.29 10.28
N THR A 44 10.59 -22.14 11.12
CA THR A 44 10.56 -21.22 12.27
C THR A 44 10.86 -19.80 11.79
N ILE A 45 10.15 -18.82 12.35
CA ILE A 45 10.31 -17.40 12.01
C ILE A 45 11.00 -16.71 13.18
N HIS A 46 12.10 -16.00 12.91
CA HIS A 46 12.76 -15.17 13.90
C HIS A 46 11.87 -13.98 14.29
N GLY A 47 11.97 -13.54 15.55
CA GLY A 47 11.14 -12.43 16.05
C GLY A 47 11.60 -11.04 15.59
N ASP A 48 12.80 -10.94 15.02
CA ASP A 48 13.39 -9.71 14.49
C ASP A 48 13.67 -9.88 12.99
N PRO A 49 12.96 -9.15 12.11
CA PRO A 49 13.14 -9.25 10.65
C PRO A 49 14.48 -8.71 10.18
N LYS A 50 15.18 -7.89 10.98
CA LYS A 50 16.54 -7.43 10.66
C LYS A 50 17.57 -8.54 10.79
N VAL A 51 17.29 -9.54 11.62
CA VAL A 51 18.15 -10.73 11.80
C VAL A 51 17.81 -11.79 10.76
N GLN A 52 16.52 -12.00 10.48
CA GLN A 52 16.07 -12.96 9.48
C GLN A 52 14.74 -12.49 8.87
N GLU A 53 14.73 -12.29 7.56
CA GLU A 53 13.50 -12.02 6.80
C GLU A 53 12.86 -13.33 6.34
N ALA A 54 11.56 -13.49 6.60
CA ALA A 54 10.77 -14.61 6.10
C ALA A 54 9.87 -14.15 4.95
N PHE A 55 10.01 -14.80 3.79
CA PHE A 55 9.19 -14.51 2.62
C PHE A 55 8.92 -15.77 1.79
N LEU A 56 7.81 -15.75 1.04
CA LEU A 56 7.49 -16.71 -0.01
C LEU A 56 7.81 -16.07 -1.36
N GLU A 57 8.52 -16.79 -2.22
CA GLU A 57 8.70 -16.42 -3.63
C GLU A 57 7.81 -17.32 -4.49
N VAL A 58 6.94 -16.70 -5.28
CA VAL A 58 6.10 -17.35 -6.28
C VAL A 58 6.64 -16.97 -7.64
N ARG A 59 7.18 -17.96 -8.36
CA ARG A 59 7.83 -17.73 -9.65
C ARG A 59 6.84 -17.82 -10.80
N ALA A 60 7.00 -16.94 -11.78
CA ALA A 60 6.27 -17.01 -13.03
C ALA A 60 6.62 -18.30 -13.79
N GLU A 61 5.67 -18.80 -14.58
CA GLU A 61 5.90 -19.94 -15.48
C GLU A 61 6.89 -19.58 -16.59
N ASP A 62 6.66 -18.41 -17.21
CA ASP A 62 7.52 -17.88 -18.25
C ASP A 62 8.70 -17.11 -17.66
N ARG A 63 9.88 -17.74 -17.72
CA ARG A 63 11.16 -17.16 -17.25
C ARG A 63 11.64 -15.98 -18.08
N SER A 64 11.06 -15.73 -19.25
CA SER A 64 11.36 -14.54 -20.07
C SER A 64 10.60 -13.30 -19.60
N THR A 65 9.57 -13.46 -18.76
CA THR A 65 8.84 -12.36 -18.12
C THR A 65 9.15 -12.30 -16.62
N THR A 66 9.65 -11.17 -16.15
CA THR A 66 9.83 -10.87 -14.73
C THR A 66 8.47 -10.60 -14.12
N ARG A 67 7.81 -11.64 -13.60
CA ARG A 67 6.50 -11.54 -12.91
C ARG A 67 6.48 -12.27 -11.57
N ASP A 68 7.66 -12.52 -11.01
CA ASP A 68 7.81 -13.18 -9.72
C ASP A 68 7.19 -12.31 -8.63
N VAL A 69 6.50 -12.97 -7.70
CA VAL A 69 5.85 -12.33 -6.55
C VAL A 69 6.54 -12.76 -5.28
N GLN A 70 7.00 -11.79 -4.50
CA GLN A 70 7.48 -12.00 -3.15
C GLN A 70 6.41 -11.59 -2.15
N ILE A 71 6.12 -12.48 -1.19
CA ILE A 71 5.20 -12.24 -0.08
C ILE A 71 6.03 -12.25 1.20
N LYS A 72 6.27 -11.07 1.75
CA LYS A 72 7.04 -10.89 2.97
C LYS A 72 6.10 -10.75 4.16
N LEU A 73 6.39 -11.52 5.19
CA LEU A 73 5.58 -11.62 6.39
C LEU A 73 6.37 -10.99 7.54
N GLN A 74 5.94 -9.80 7.96
CA GLN A 74 6.53 -9.09 9.10
C GLN A 74 5.50 -9.00 10.22
N SER A 75 5.95 -8.71 11.44
CA SER A 75 5.06 -8.66 12.60
C SER A 75 4.11 -7.46 12.60
N ASP A 76 4.46 -6.41 11.88
CA ASP A 76 3.76 -5.12 11.79
C ASP A 76 3.17 -4.86 10.40
N LYS A 77 3.51 -5.70 9.41
CA LYS A 77 2.99 -5.56 8.05
C LYS A 77 3.14 -6.81 7.19
N ILE A 78 2.36 -6.83 6.12
CA ILE A 78 2.52 -7.76 5.00
C ILE A 78 2.96 -6.95 3.79
N VAL A 79 4.02 -7.42 3.11
CA VAL A 79 4.51 -6.77 1.88
C VAL A 79 4.41 -7.75 0.72
N LEU A 80 3.66 -7.38 -0.31
CA LEU A 80 3.69 -8.03 -1.61
C LEU A 80 4.59 -7.19 -2.52
N ARG A 81 5.54 -7.82 -3.19
CA ARG A 81 6.34 -7.20 -4.24
C ARG A 81 6.20 -8.04 -5.49
N ARG A 82 5.97 -7.40 -6.62
CA ARG A 82 5.96 -8.05 -7.92
C ARG A 82 7.05 -7.41 -8.75
N ASP A 83 7.98 -8.22 -9.24
CA ASP A 83 8.84 -7.79 -10.32
C ASP A 83 7.92 -7.61 -11.54
N SER A 84 7.93 -6.44 -12.16
CA SER A 84 7.05 -6.14 -13.30
C SER A 84 7.67 -5.03 -14.11
N ASP A 85 7.90 -5.30 -15.39
CA ASP A 85 8.26 -4.28 -16.39
C ASP A 85 7.02 -3.78 -17.17
N ASP A 86 5.81 -4.18 -16.76
CA ASP A 86 4.52 -3.96 -17.45
C ASP A 86 3.42 -3.37 -16.52
N ILE A 87 2.20 -3.23 -17.03
CA ILE A 87 1.00 -2.66 -16.40
C ILE A 87 0.58 -3.44 -15.13
N GLY A 88 0.34 -2.70 -14.06
CA GLY A 88 -0.33 -3.16 -12.84
C GLY A 88 0.41 -2.77 -11.56
N TRP A 89 0.13 -3.46 -10.46
CA TRP A 89 0.78 -3.19 -9.19
C TRP A 89 2.23 -3.70 -9.16
N GLU A 90 3.11 -2.96 -8.48
CA GLU A 90 4.53 -3.28 -8.28
C GLU A 90 4.78 -3.68 -6.82
N GLY A 91 4.04 -3.08 -5.90
CA GLY A 91 4.09 -3.38 -4.49
C GLY A 91 2.76 -3.15 -3.80
N ILE A 92 2.46 -3.94 -2.78
CA ILE A 92 1.35 -3.74 -1.87
C ILE A 92 1.92 -3.85 -0.45
N VAL A 93 1.60 -2.90 0.41
CA VAL A 93 1.97 -2.90 1.81
C VAL A 93 0.70 -2.78 2.63
N VAL A 94 0.47 -3.75 3.51
CA VAL A 94 -0.63 -3.74 4.47
C VAL A 94 -0.02 -3.52 5.84
N GLU A 95 -0.32 -2.39 6.46
CA GLU A 95 0.09 -2.00 7.81
C GLU A 95 -1.15 -1.98 8.72
N ASP A 96 -0.98 -1.69 10.01
CA ASP A 96 -2.06 -1.73 11.00
C ASP A 96 -3.22 -0.76 10.70
N ASP A 97 -2.91 0.41 10.14
CA ASP A 97 -3.85 1.52 9.94
C ASP A 97 -4.02 1.92 8.47
N SER A 98 -3.35 1.23 7.55
CA SER A 98 -3.36 1.61 6.15
C SER A 98 -2.99 0.48 5.19
N VAL A 99 -3.42 0.66 3.94
CA VAL A 99 -2.99 -0.16 2.81
C VAL A 99 -2.39 0.76 1.76
N ALA A 100 -1.19 0.46 1.29
CA ALA A 100 -0.51 1.18 0.23
C ALA A 100 -0.27 0.28 -0.98
N ILE A 101 -0.52 0.79 -2.18
CA ILE A 101 -0.28 0.10 -3.45
C ILE A 101 0.63 0.98 -4.30
N ARG A 102 1.66 0.40 -4.89
CA ARG A 102 2.51 1.04 -5.89
C ARG A 102 2.06 0.63 -7.28
N VAL A 103 1.74 1.60 -8.14
CA VAL A 103 1.34 1.38 -9.54
C VAL A 103 1.99 2.46 -10.40
N ASN A 104 2.72 2.06 -11.45
CA ASN A 104 3.39 2.95 -12.39
C ASN A 104 4.22 4.03 -11.68
N GLY A 105 5.04 3.61 -10.70
CA GLY A 105 5.86 4.53 -9.90
C GLY A 105 5.12 5.38 -8.88
N ALA A 106 3.78 5.42 -8.87
CA ALA A 106 2.98 6.14 -7.88
C ALA A 106 2.62 5.24 -6.69
N TRP A 107 2.78 5.76 -5.47
CA TRP A 107 2.21 5.16 -4.27
C TRP A 107 0.83 5.72 -4.00
N VAL A 108 -0.15 4.85 -3.80
CA VAL A 108 -1.50 5.20 -3.34
C VAL A 108 -1.71 4.54 -1.98
N ARG A 109 -1.83 5.32 -0.92
CA ARG A 109 -2.09 4.86 0.44
C ARG A 109 -3.51 5.23 0.84
N VAL A 110 -4.25 4.26 1.37
CA VAL A 110 -5.57 4.43 1.97
C VAL A 110 -5.45 4.17 3.46
N LYS A 111 -5.83 5.13 4.29
CA LYS A 111 -5.85 5.03 5.75
C LYS A 111 -7.20 4.50 6.25
N VAL A 112 -7.23 4.06 7.51
CA VAL A 112 -8.41 3.52 8.19
C VAL A 112 -9.58 4.51 8.30
N ASP A 113 -9.29 5.82 8.31
CA ASP A 113 -10.28 6.89 8.32
C ASP A 113 -10.84 7.21 6.93
N GLY A 114 -10.38 6.52 5.88
CA GLY A 114 -10.77 6.74 4.50
C GLY A 114 -9.91 7.77 3.76
N ALA A 115 -8.96 8.44 4.43
CA ALA A 115 -8.06 9.37 3.77
C ALA A 115 -7.14 8.66 2.77
N ILE A 116 -6.90 9.29 1.63
CA ILE A 116 -6.10 8.75 0.53
C ILE A 116 -4.91 9.68 0.27
N THR A 117 -3.72 9.12 0.13
CA THR A 117 -2.55 9.87 -0.35
C THR A 117 -2.03 9.21 -1.63
N ARG A 118 -1.98 9.96 -2.72
CA ARG A 118 -1.23 9.60 -3.93
C ARG A 118 0.09 10.36 -3.93
N GLN A 119 1.20 9.66 -4.09
CA GLN A 119 2.53 10.25 -4.14
C GLN A 119 3.32 9.71 -5.33
N THR A 120 3.93 10.60 -6.10
CA THR A 120 4.99 10.29 -7.08
C THR A 120 6.26 11.05 -6.69
N ASP A 121 7.29 10.98 -7.52
CA ASP A 121 8.49 11.81 -7.38
C ASP A 121 8.22 13.29 -7.71
N GLU A 122 7.14 13.59 -8.44
CA GLU A 122 6.80 14.93 -8.94
C GLU A 122 5.71 15.64 -8.12
N ASP A 123 4.76 14.90 -7.58
CA ASP A 123 3.61 15.45 -6.88
C ASP A 123 3.11 14.59 -5.71
N THR A 124 2.35 15.23 -4.84
CA THR A 124 1.54 14.53 -3.83
C THR A 124 0.13 15.09 -3.84
N THR A 125 -0.86 14.19 -3.83
CA THR A 125 -2.27 14.52 -3.68
C THR A 125 -2.80 13.84 -2.43
N TYR A 126 -3.31 14.62 -1.49
CA TYR A 126 -4.06 14.18 -0.32
C TYR A 126 -5.55 14.34 -0.61
N ILE A 127 -6.31 13.32 -0.23
CA ILE A 127 -7.76 13.35 -0.11
C ILE A 127 -8.02 13.04 1.35
N GLU A 128 -8.45 14.02 2.12
CA GLU A 128 -8.70 13.85 3.54
C GLU A 128 -10.03 13.11 3.78
N ALA A 129 -10.25 12.66 5.01
CA ALA A 129 -11.45 11.90 5.38
C ALA A 129 -12.77 12.69 5.19
N ASP A 130 -12.70 14.02 5.21
CA ASP A 130 -13.84 14.92 4.94
C ASP A 130 -14.07 15.17 3.44
N GLY A 131 -13.27 14.56 2.58
CA GLY A 131 -13.31 14.72 1.12
C GLY A 131 -12.50 15.91 0.60
N SER A 132 -11.91 16.74 1.46
CA SER A 132 -11.06 17.84 1.01
C SER A 132 -9.82 17.30 0.29
N ILE A 133 -9.39 18.03 -0.73
CA ILE A 133 -8.29 17.63 -1.61
C ILE A 133 -7.17 18.65 -1.50
N LEU A 134 -5.95 18.20 -1.27
CA LEU A 134 -4.74 19.02 -1.32
C LEU A 134 -3.78 18.42 -2.34
N LYS A 135 -3.44 19.17 -3.39
CA LYS A 135 -2.41 18.79 -4.37
C LYS A 135 -1.20 19.70 -4.22
N MET A 136 -0.04 19.08 -4.04
CA MET A 136 1.26 19.75 -3.92
C MET A 136 2.17 19.30 -5.05
N THR A 137 2.79 20.26 -5.73
CA THR A 137 3.87 20.07 -6.69
C THR A 137 5.03 20.98 -6.31
N GLU A 138 6.15 20.90 -7.04
CA GLU A 138 7.24 21.88 -6.92
C GLU A 138 6.78 23.34 -7.13
N TYR A 139 5.76 23.55 -7.96
CA TYR A 139 5.38 24.88 -8.45
C TYR A 139 4.15 25.46 -7.78
N ALA A 140 3.29 24.61 -7.22
CA ALA A 140 2.00 25.04 -6.71
C ALA A 140 1.47 24.11 -5.62
N GLU A 141 0.70 24.72 -4.74
CA GLU A 141 -0.19 24.07 -3.78
C GLU A 141 -1.62 24.45 -4.17
N ALA A 142 -2.50 23.47 -4.32
CA ALA A 142 -3.91 23.67 -4.62
C ALA A 142 -4.77 22.90 -3.63
N MET A 143 -5.82 23.53 -3.11
CA MET A 143 -6.74 22.93 -2.15
C MET A 143 -8.17 23.07 -2.66
N MET A 144 -8.99 22.05 -2.44
CA MET A 144 -10.44 22.06 -2.67
C MET A 144 -11.15 21.54 -1.41
N SER A 145 -12.23 22.19 -0.98
CA SER A 145 -13.10 21.65 0.08
C SER A 145 -13.80 20.37 -0.37
N GLY A 146 -14.26 19.54 0.57
CA GLY A 146 -14.91 18.26 0.25
C GLY A 146 -16.23 18.39 -0.51
N ASP A 147 -16.89 19.55 -0.42
CA ASP A 147 -18.09 19.90 -1.18
C ASP A 147 -17.79 20.65 -2.50
N GLY A 148 -16.52 20.99 -2.76
CA GLY A 148 -16.07 21.70 -3.95
C GLY A 148 -16.41 23.20 -3.98
N VAL A 149 -16.96 23.77 -2.92
CA VAL A 149 -17.37 25.18 -2.85
C VAL A 149 -16.18 26.11 -2.72
N GLU A 150 -15.16 25.69 -1.97
CA GLU A 150 -13.93 26.44 -1.80
C GLU A 150 -12.79 25.81 -2.60
N LEU A 151 -12.10 26.64 -3.36
CA LEU A 151 -10.91 26.25 -4.10
C LEU A 151 -9.83 27.31 -3.88
N SER A 152 -8.63 26.91 -3.50
CA SER A 152 -7.49 27.83 -3.43
C SER A 152 -6.28 27.28 -4.17
N ARG A 153 -5.46 28.20 -4.65
CA ARG A 153 -4.18 27.93 -5.30
C ARG A 153 -3.15 28.91 -4.78
N ARG A 154 -1.99 28.39 -4.41
CA ARG A 154 -0.82 29.14 -4.02
C ARG A 154 0.35 28.73 -4.90
N THR A 155 1.02 29.72 -5.47
CA THR A 155 2.33 29.59 -6.10
C THR A 155 3.34 30.45 -5.33
N PRO A 156 4.63 30.46 -5.72
CA PRO A 156 5.59 31.39 -5.14
C PRO A 156 5.15 32.86 -5.23
N ASP A 157 4.53 33.25 -6.35
CA ASP A 157 4.25 34.66 -6.66
C ASP A 157 2.78 35.08 -6.47
N ASN A 158 1.87 34.12 -6.30
CA ASN A 158 0.43 34.41 -6.34
C ASN A 158 -0.37 33.52 -5.38
N ILE A 159 -1.42 34.09 -4.80
CA ILE A 159 -2.49 33.34 -4.14
C ILE A 159 -3.81 33.71 -4.82
N ALA A 160 -4.57 32.69 -5.21
CA ALA A 160 -5.94 32.83 -5.70
C ALA A 160 -6.87 31.90 -4.91
N ALA A 161 -8.10 32.34 -4.67
CA ALA A 161 -9.14 31.56 -4.02
C ALA A 161 -10.52 31.89 -4.61
N ILE A 162 -11.36 30.86 -4.69
CA ILE A 162 -12.79 30.92 -4.95
C ILE A 162 -13.46 30.44 -3.66
N THR A 163 -14.40 31.24 -3.17
CA THR A 163 -15.16 31.01 -1.93
C THR A 163 -16.63 31.33 -2.18
N GLU A 164 -17.51 31.01 -1.24
CA GLU A 164 -18.93 31.42 -1.29
C GLU A 164 -19.11 32.93 -1.47
N ASP A 165 -18.23 33.72 -0.86
CA ASP A 165 -18.26 35.18 -0.89
C ASP A 165 -17.64 35.80 -2.15
N GLY A 166 -17.09 34.97 -3.04
CA GLY A 166 -16.53 35.39 -4.33
C GLY A 166 -15.08 34.99 -4.55
N VAL A 167 -14.43 35.71 -5.47
CA VAL A 167 -13.08 35.39 -5.98
C VAL A 167 -12.06 36.38 -5.45
N VAL A 168 -10.97 35.87 -4.88
CA VAL A 168 -9.82 36.65 -4.42
C VAL A 168 -8.59 36.23 -5.21
N ALA A 169 -7.84 37.21 -5.73
CA ALA A 169 -6.52 36.98 -6.31
C ALA A 169 -5.56 38.08 -5.84
N ARG A 170 -4.39 37.68 -5.33
CA ARG A 170 -3.35 38.58 -4.84
C ARG A 170 -1.97 38.09 -5.27
N SER A 171 -1.15 39.01 -5.76
CA SER A 171 0.29 38.78 -5.87
C SER A 171 0.90 38.77 -4.48
N LYS A 172 1.91 37.92 -4.26
CA LYS A 172 2.82 38.07 -3.14
C LYS A 172 3.87 39.09 -3.57
N ASP A 173 3.85 40.27 -2.95
CA ASP A 173 4.91 41.26 -3.18
C ASP A 173 6.27 40.66 -2.81
N ARG A 174 7.26 40.91 -3.66
CA ARG A 174 8.64 40.42 -3.55
C ARG A 174 9.37 40.99 -2.34
#